data_AF-A0A821AVP4-F1
#
_entry.id   AF-A0A821AVP4-F1
#
_cell.length_a   1.000
_cell.length_b   1.000
_cell.length_c   1.000
_cell.angle_alpha   90.00
_cell.angle_beta   90.00
_cell.angle_gamma   90.00
#
_symmetry.space_group_name_H-M   'P 1'
#
loop_
_entity.id
_entity.type
_entity.pdbx_description
1 polymer ?
#
loop_
_entity_poly.entity_id
_entity_poly.type
_entity_poly.pdbx_seq_one_letter_code
_entity_poly.pdbx_strand_id
1 'polypeptide(L)'
;LLTTSYLKQAQHNGIISIDEINQYELKYENDFHDEILDFSNEQSINEKDFKNLVNVIQGNIINEHTDIIVICTLSKYLLDSVFAACGNSLKKLFDIKIKENPKTSVIDITTDGKIPSKVIYFIVWQPDSDSNLLYQSIPELLSTIIEKAINENYKSIAFSPIGCDHYGYRIDIYDEFYKQLNSFQQHEQNPIKKSVSITIEKGKIEIEQGDIIKQNVIIIINLK
;
A
#
# COMPACT_ATOMS: atom_id res chain seq x y z
N LEU A 1 15.48 -1.22 -12.15
CA LEU A 1 16.53 -0.71 -11.24
C LEU A 1 17.20 -1.92 -10.58
N LEU A 2 18.33 -1.75 -9.89
CA LEU A 2 18.94 -2.82 -9.09
C LEU A 2 18.59 -2.59 -7.61
N THR A 3 18.02 -3.59 -6.94
CA THR A 3 17.71 -3.49 -5.50
C THR A 3 18.97 -3.54 -4.65
N THR A 4 18.92 -3.01 -3.43
CA THR A 4 19.98 -3.20 -2.42
C THR A 4 20.26 -4.69 -2.14
N SER A 5 19.27 -5.58 -2.30
CA SER A 5 19.44 -7.03 -2.24
C SER A 5 20.20 -7.60 -3.45
N TYR A 6 19.89 -7.15 -4.68
CA TYR A 6 20.62 -7.53 -5.88
C TYR A 6 22.05 -6.99 -5.86
N LEU A 7 22.26 -5.72 -5.46
CA LEU A 7 23.58 -5.10 -5.34
C LEU A 7 24.46 -5.88 -4.35
N LYS A 8 23.94 -6.23 -3.17
CA LYS A 8 24.66 -7.07 -2.19
C LYS A 8 24.93 -8.50 -2.72
N GLN A 9 24.04 -9.07 -3.53
CA GLN A 9 24.29 -10.35 -4.20
C GLN A 9 25.34 -10.26 -5.31
N ALA A 10 25.33 -9.18 -6.10
CA ALA A 10 26.32 -8.90 -7.14
C ALA A 10 27.72 -8.66 -6.53
N GLN A 11 27.78 -7.94 -5.40
CA GLN A 11 29.00 -7.74 -4.61
C GLN A 11 29.54 -9.06 -4.04
N HIS A 12 28.68 -9.88 -3.43
CA HIS A 12 29.05 -11.22 -2.95
C HIS A 12 29.63 -12.10 -4.07
N ASN A 13 29.12 -11.93 -5.29
CA ASN A 13 29.58 -12.65 -6.48
C ASN A 13 30.78 -11.99 -7.19
N GLY A 14 31.33 -10.88 -6.66
CA GLY A 14 32.46 -10.17 -7.25
C GLY A 14 32.15 -9.44 -8.57
N ILE A 15 30.87 -9.20 -8.87
CA ILE A 15 30.39 -8.56 -10.11
C ILE A 15 30.51 -7.03 -10.02
N ILE A 16 30.35 -6.47 -8.82
CA ILE A 16 30.52 -5.04 -8.52
C ILE A 16 31.30 -4.85 -7.21
N SER A 17 32.04 -3.76 -7.11
CA SER A 17 32.73 -3.32 -5.90
C SER A 17 31.78 -2.65 -4.90
N ILE A 18 32.26 -2.46 -3.66
CA ILE A 18 31.54 -1.63 -2.67
C ILE A 18 31.49 -0.16 -3.09
N ASP A 19 32.51 0.34 -3.79
CA ASP A 19 32.57 1.74 -4.24
C ASP A 19 31.56 2.01 -5.37
N GLU A 20 31.32 1.03 -6.25
CA GLU A 20 30.23 1.11 -7.23
C GLU A 20 28.85 1.10 -6.56
N ILE A 21 28.64 0.30 -5.51
CA ILE A 21 27.40 0.36 -4.71
C ILE A 21 27.23 1.75 -4.08
N ASN A 22 28.28 2.27 -3.43
CA ASN A 22 28.25 3.59 -2.81
C ASN A 22 27.94 4.68 -3.84
N GLN A 23 28.47 4.58 -5.08
CA GLN A 23 28.15 5.50 -6.17
C GLN A 23 26.71 5.36 -6.69
N TYR A 24 26.15 4.15 -6.75
CA TYR A 24 24.73 3.96 -7.06
C TYR A 24 23.84 4.58 -5.98
N GLU A 25 24.11 4.31 -4.70
CA GLU A 25 23.32 4.84 -3.58
C GLU A 25 23.43 6.39 -3.51
N LEU A 26 24.63 6.96 -3.60
CA LEU A 26 24.83 8.42 -3.68
C LEU A 26 24.13 9.06 -4.89
N LYS A 27 24.14 8.41 -6.06
CA LYS A 27 23.43 8.95 -7.23
C LYS A 27 21.93 9.07 -6.96
N TYR A 28 21.32 8.02 -6.39
CA TYR A 28 19.89 8.06 -6.06
C TYR A 28 19.57 9.07 -4.96
N GLU A 29 20.40 9.23 -3.92
CA GLU A 29 20.17 10.25 -2.88
C GLU A 29 20.18 11.69 -3.45
N ASN A 30 20.99 11.96 -4.49
CA ASN A 30 20.98 13.27 -5.16
C ASN A 30 19.81 13.41 -6.16
N ASP A 31 19.52 12.39 -6.97
CA ASP A 31 18.46 12.41 -7.98
C ASP A 31 17.04 12.62 -7.37
N PHE A 32 16.84 12.37 -6.07
CA PHE A 32 15.55 12.54 -5.38
C PHE A 32 15.39 13.86 -4.59
N HIS A 33 16.41 14.71 -4.49
CA HIS A 33 16.40 15.82 -3.53
C HIS A 33 15.68 17.10 -4.00
N ASP A 34 15.43 17.26 -5.31
CA ASP A 34 14.95 18.51 -5.91
C ASP A 34 13.42 18.59 -6.14
N GLU A 35 12.67 17.48 -6.14
CA GLU A 35 11.20 17.50 -6.33
C GLU A 35 10.41 17.67 -5.01
N ILE A 36 10.67 18.77 -4.30
CA ILE A 36 9.78 19.21 -3.21
C ILE A 36 8.51 19.78 -3.81
N LEU A 37 7.47 18.94 -3.90
CA LEU A 37 6.12 19.31 -4.34
C LEU A 37 5.41 20.22 -3.32
N ASP A 38 5.60 21.54 -3.45
CA ASP A 38 4.98 22.56 -2.62
C ASP A 38 3.46 22.70 -2.90
N PHE A 39 2.65 21.98 -2.11
CA PHE A 39 1.18 22.06 -2.12
C PHE A 39 0.65 22.77 -0.86
N SER A 40 1.18 23.96 -0.57
CA SER A 40 0.84 24.77 0.61
C SER A 40 -0.53 25.46 0.57
N ASN A 41 -1.64 24.72 0.37
CA ASN A 41 -2.99 25.31 0.38
C ASN A 41 -4.17 24.34 0.68
N GLU A 42 -4.12 23.60 1.81
CA GLU A 42 -5.32 22.90 2.33
C GLU A 42 -5.62 23.26 3.80
N GLN A 43 -6.91 23.19 4.17
CA GLN A 43 -7.31 23.35 5.57
C GLN A 43 -6.87 22.12 6.36
N SER A 44 -5.98 22.30 7.33
CA SER A 44 -5.49 21.19 8.13
C SER A 44 -6.63 20.58 8.95
N ILE A 45 -7.01 19.36 8.58
CA ILE A 45 -7.59 18.41 9.54
C ILE A 45 -6.67 18.43 10.77
N ASN A 46 -7.26 18.80 11.92
CA ASN A 46 -6.57 18.91 13.20
C ASN A 46 -5.65 17.71 13.33
N GLU A 47 -4.33 17.91 13.42
CA GLU A 47 -3.43 16.79 13.10
C GLU A 47 -3.75 15.59 13.99
N LYS A 48 -4.18 15.87 15.24
CA LYS A 48 -4.50 14.88 16.24
C LYS A 48 -5.50 13.85 15.70
N ASP A 49 -6.58 14.25 15.03
CA ASP A 49 -7.06 13.69 13.76
C ASP A 49 -6.90 12.17 13.47
N PHE A 50 -6.81 11.82 12.20
CA PHE A 50 -6.09 10.68 11.61
C PHE A 50 -5.82 9.35 12.37
N LYS A 51 -4.95 9.28 13.40
CA LYS A 51 -4.32 8.00 13.82
C LYS A 51 -5.11 7.12 14.80
N ASN A 52 -6.35 7.48 15.14
CA ASN A 52 -7.33 6.52 15.66
C ASN A 52 -8.11 5.82 14.52
N LEU A 53 -8.01 6.31 13.27
CA LEU A 53 -8.38 5.51 12.09
C LEU A 53 -7.20 4.68 11.62
N VAL A 54 -6.02 5.31 11.50
CA VAL A 54 -4.82 4.74 10.88
C VAL A 54 -3.85 4.20 11.92
N ASN A 55 -3.93 2.89 12.17
CA ASN A 55 -2.95 2.14 12.96
C ASN A 55 -1.89 1.58 12.02
N VAL A 56 -0.62 1.87 12.29
CA VAL A 56 0.51 1.23 11.60
C VAL A 56 1.11 0.19 12.54
N ILE A 57 1.16 -1.06 12.10
CA ILE A 57 1.62 -2.20 12.92
C ILE A 57 2.70 -3.01 12.18
N GLN A 58 3.55 -3.71 12.93
CA GLN A 58 4.46 -4.71 12.38
C GLN A 58 3.87 -6.10 12.63
N GLY A 59 3.50 -6.83 11.57
CA GLY A 59 2.72 -8.07 11.71
C GLY A 59 2.77 -8.99 10.50
N ASN A 60 1.72 -9.81 10.33
CA ASN A 60 1.47 -10.56 9.09
C ASN A 60 0.03 -10.29 8.69
N ILE A 61 -0.16 -9.57 7.57
CA ILE A 61 -1.46 -9.09 7.09
C ILE A 61 -2.52 -10.20 6.96
N ILE A 62 -2.09 -11.44 6.71
CA ILE A 62 -2.94 -12.63 6.60
C ILE A 62 -3.65 -12.96 7.94
N ASN A 63 -3.08 -12.54 9.07
CA ASN A 63 -3.60 -12.79 10.41
C ASN A 63 -4.44 -11.63 10.97
N GLU A 64 -4.58 -10.51 10.24
CA GLU A 64 -5.20 -9.31 10.78
C GLU A 64 -6.72 -9.37 10.73
N HIS A 65 -7.35 -8.98 11.85
CA HIS A 65 -8.81 -8.98 12.03
C HIS A 65 -9.49 -7.74 11.40
N THR A 66 -9.12 -7.42 10.16
CA THR A 66 -9.78 -6.37 9.34
C THR A 66 -10.83 -6.97 8.42
N ASP A 67 -11.82 -6.16 8.00
CA ASP A 67 -12.83 -6.63 7.03
C ASP A 67 -12.20 -6.92 5.66
N ILE A 68 -11.29 -6.07 5.22
CA ILE A 68 -10.53 -6.21 3.96
C ILE A 68 -9.03 -6.31 4.26
N ILE A 69 -8.32 -7.15 3.49
CA ILE A 69 -6.86 -7.02 3.30
C ILE A 69 -6.55 -6.65 1.84
N VAL A 70 -5.62 -5.72 1.65
CA VAL A 70 -5.19 -5.21 0.33
C VAL A 70 -3.78 -5.69 0.04
N ILE A 71 -3.61 -6.35 -1.12
CA ILE A 71 -2.40 -7.09 -1.50
C ILE A 71 -1.95 -6.66 -2.89
N CYS A 72 -0.71 -6.16 -3.03
CA CYS A 72 -0.16 -5.84 -4.35
C CYS A 72 0.42 -7.08 -5.04
N THR A 73 0.02 -7.36 -6.29
CA THR A 73 0.48 -8.55 -7.03
C THR A 73 1.95 -8.50 -7.44
N LEU A 74 2.61 -7.33 -7.33
CA LEU A 74 4.07 -7.21 -7.40
C LEU A 74 4.77 -8.06 -6.31
N SER A 75 4.19 -8.12 -5.11
CA SER A 75 4.77 -8.83 -3.98
C SER A 75 4.51 -10.32 -4.07
N LYS A 76 5.25 -11.01 -4.96
CA LYS A 76 5.06 -12.45 -5.22
C LYS A 76 5.11 -13.29 -3.94
N TYR A 77 6.02 -12.97 -3.01
CA TYR A 77 6.13 -13.67 -1.72
C TYR A 77 4.84 -13.57 -0.90
N LEU A 78 4.25 -12.37 -0.81
CA LEU A 78 3.00 -12.15 -0.10
C LEU A 78 1.81 -12.79 -0.84
N LEU A 79 1.78 -12.69 -2.18
CA LEU A 79 0.75 -13.29 -3.02
C LEU A 79 0.72 -14.83 -2.90
N ASP A 80 1.88 -15.50 -3.00
CA ASP A 80 1.99 -16.94 -2.80
C ASP A 80 1.67 -17.33 -1.33
N SER A 81 1.98 -16.47 -0.34
CA SER A 81 1.60 -16.69 1.07
C SER A 81 0.08 -16.60 1.29
N VAL A 82 -0.59 -15.62 0.68
CA VAL A 82 -2.05 -15.47 0.69
C VAL A 82 -2.72 -16.67 0.02
N PHE A 83 -2.20 -17.14 -1.12
CA PHE A 83 -2.68 -18.35 -1.79
C PHE A 83 -2.41 -19.64 -1.00
N ALA A 84 -1.36 -19.69 -0.18
CA ALA A 84 -1.13 -20.82 0.73
C ALA A 84 -2.16 -20.82 1.89
N ALA A 85 -2.43 -19.66 2.50
CA ALA A 85 -3.37 -19.54 3.61
C ALA A 85 -4.84 -19.75 3.20
N CYS A 86 -5.27 -19.12 2.10
CA CYS A 86 -6.63 -19.28 1.56
C CYS A 86 -6.79 -20.56 0.72
N GLY A 87 -5.68 -21.16 0.28
CA GLY A 87 -5.66 -22.38 -0.52
C GLY A 87 -6.07 -22.20 -1.99
N ASN A 88 -5.96 -23.31 -2.73
CA ASN A 88 -6.10 -23.36 -4.19
C ASN A 88 -7.48 -22.95 -4.75
N SER A 89 -8.52 -22.81 -3.92
CA SER A 89 -9.82 -22.26 -4.33
C SER A 89 -9.71 -20.78 -4.67
N LEU A 90 -9.11 -19.99 -3.78
CA LEU A 90 -8.98 -18.54 -3.95
C LEU A 90 -8.03 -18.18 -5.10
N LYS A 91 -6.92 -18.93 -5.26
CA LYS A 91 -6.02 -18.75 -6.42
C LYS A 91 -6.74 -18.94 -7.76
N LYS A 92 -7.56 -19.98 -7.89
CA LYS A 92 -8.35 -20.20 -9.12
C LYS A 92 -9.34 -19.08 -9.41
N LEU A 93 -9.96 -18.49 -8.38
CA LEU A 93 -10.86 -17.34 -8.55
C LEU A 93 -10.10 -16.08 -9.00
N PHE A 94 -8.87 -15.87 -8.50
CA PHE A 94 -7.98 -14.82 -8.98
C PHE A 94 -7.59 -15.03 -10.45
N ASP A 95 -7.12 -16.23 -10.79
CA ASP A 95 -6.72 -16.61 -12.16
C ASP A 95 -7.88 -16.48 -13.18
N ILE A 96 -9.13 -16.65 -12.72
CA ILE A 96 -10.34 -16.40 -13.52
C ILE A 96 -10.59 -14.90 -13.67
N LYS A 97 -10.72 -14.14 -12.56
CA LYS A 97 -11.06 -12.70 -12.62
C LYS A 97 -10.03 -11.88 -13.41
N ILE A 98 -8.74 -12.17 -13.28
CA ILE A 98 -7.68 -11.46 -14.05
C ILE A 98 -7.70 -11.81 -15.55
N LYS A 99 -8.20 -12.99 -15.92
CA LYS A 99 -8.38 -13.39 -17.32
C LYS A 99 -9.66 -12.80 -17.93
N GLU A 100 -10.72 -12.67 -17.14
CA GLU A 100 -11.99 -12.08 -17.56
C GLU A 100 -11.90 -10.55 -17.71
N ASN A 101 -11.13 -9.88 -16.85
CA ASN A 101 -10.86 -8.44 -16.95
C ASN A 101 -9.36 -8.11 -16.79
N PRO A 102 -8.53 -8.33 -17.84
CA PRO A 102 -7.08 -8.09 -17.79
C PRO A 102 -6.68 -6.60 -17.73
N LYS A 103 -7.66 -5.68 -17.68
CA LYS A 103 -7.45 -4.22 -17.51
C LYS A 103 -7.90 -3.70 -16.15
N THR A 104 -8.36 -4.55 -15.23
CA THR A 104 -8.76 -4.10 -13.90
C THR A 104 -7.54 -3.78 -13.04
N SER A 105 -7.53 -2.64 -12.36
CA SER A 105 -6.49 -2.28 -11.39
C SER A 105 -6.69 -2.96 -10.03
N VAL A 106 -7.93 -3.40 -9.73
CA VAL A 106 -8.30 -4.08 -8.47
C VAL A 106 -9.15 -5.32 -8.77
N ILE A 107 -8.88 -6.41 -8.04
CA ILE A 107 -9.72 -7.62 -8.00
C ILE A 107 -10.14 -7.88 -6.55
N ASP A 108 -11.43 -7.77 -6.26
CA ASP A 108 -12.00 -8.31 -5.01
C ASP A 108 -12.16 -9.84 -5.08
N ILE A 109 -11.90 -10.54 -3.96
CA ILE A 109 -12.30 -11.94 -3.75
C ILE A 109 -12.72 -12.14 -2.29
N THR A 110 -13.97 -12.54 -2.08
CA THR A 110 -14.48 -12.95 -0.75
C THR A 110 -13.74 -14.20 -0.27
N THR A 111 -13.35 -14.24 1.00
CA THR A 111 -12.67 -15.40 1.59
C THR A 111 -13.68 -16.49 1.98
N ASP A 112 -13.20 -17.71 2.17
CA ASP A 112 -13.97 -18.82 2.74
C ASP A 112 -13.72 -19.00 4.26
N GLY A 113 -13.32 -17.93 4.94
CA GLY A 113 -13.11 -17.89 6.40
C GLY A 113 -11.82 -18.58 6.90
N LYS A 114 -10.91 -19.01 6.01
CA LYS A 114 -9.59 -19.55 6.40
C LYS A 114 -8.63 -18.49 6.96
N ILE A 115 -8.88 -17.23 6.65
CA ILE A 115 -8.19 -16.07 7.24
C ILE A 115 -9.24 -15.19 7.93
N PRO A 116 -8.87 -14.33 8.90
CA PRO A 116 -9.85 -13.55 9.65
C PRO A 116 -10.62 -12.53 8.79
N SER A 117 -10.01 -12.07 7.70
CA SER A 117 -10.56 -11.04 6.82
C SER A 117 -11.65 -11.58 5.90
N LYS A 118 -12.69 -10.77 5.64
CA LYS A 118 -13.87 -11.14 4.85
C LYS A 118 -13.58 -11.14 3.34
N VAL A 119 -12.75 -10.21 2.88
CA VAL A 119 -12.44 -10.00 1.46
C VAL A 119 -10.96 -9.65 1.28
N ILE A 120 -10.39 -10.08 0.16
CA ILE A 120 -9.06 -9.65 -0.30
C ILE A 120 -9.23 -8.77 -1.53
N TYR A 121 -8.64 -7.57 -1.51
CA TYR A 121 -8.53 -6.70 -2.68
C TYR A 121 -7.10 -6.82 -3.23
N PHE A 122 -6.96 -7.48 -4.36
CA PHE A 122 -5.68 -7.57 -5.07
C PHE A 122 -5.50 -6.33 -5.96
N ILE A 123 -4.49 -5.53 -5.68
CA ILE A 123 -3.99 -4.50 -6.60
C ILE A 123 -3.25 -5.24 -7.72
N VAL A 124 -3.82 -5.23 -8.91
CA VAL A 124 -3.26 -5.91 -10.08
C VAL A 124 -2.24 -5.01 -10.76
N TRP A 125 -1.03 -5.53 -10.90
CA TRP A 125 0.07 -4.85 -11.60
C TRP A 125 0.73 -5.77 -12.63
N GLN A 126 1.04 -5.22 -13.80
CA GLN A 126 1.77 -5.93 -14.85
C GLN A 126 3.28 -5.73 -14.67
N PRO A 127 4.13 -6.77 -14.76
CA PRO A 127 5.58 -6.65 -14.53
C PRO A 127 6.29 -5.61 -15.42
N ASP A 128 5.77 -5.39 -16.64
CA ASP A 128 6.34 -4.50 -17.64
C ASP A 128 5.82 -3.05 -17.56
N SER A 129 4.92 -2.73 -16.61
CA SER A 129 4.41 -1.37 -16.44
C SER A 129 5.40 -0.45 -15.71
N ASP A 130 5.45 0.81 -16.13
CA ASP A 130 6.33 1.85 -15.58
C ASP A 130 6.07 2.13 -14.08
N SER A 131 7.11 2.06 -13.25
CA SER A 131 7.04 2.35 -11.82
C SER A 131 6.70 3.80 -11.48
N ASN A 132 6.98 4.75 -12.38
CA ASN A 132 6.55 6.15 -12.21
C ASN A 132 5.04 6.29 -12.41
N LEU A 133 4.47 5.54 -13.37
CA LEU A 133 3.01 5.47 -13.55
C LEU A 133 2.34 4.74 -12.38
N LEU A 134 2.97 3.70 -11.79
CA LEU A 134 2.48 3.10 -10.54
C LEU A 134 2.31 4.18 -9.47
N TYR A 135 3.37 4.96 -9.21
CA TYR A 135 3.36 5.97 -8.17
C TYR A 135 2.29 7.04 -8.41
N GLN A 136 2.19 7.56 -9.64
CA GLN A 136 1.15 8.53 -10.03
C GLN A 136 -0.27 7.98 -9.89
N SER A 137 -0.46 6.65 -10.04
CA SER A 137 -1.75 5.99 -9.83
C SER A 137 -2.03 5.53 -8.39
N ILE A 138 -1.06 5.55 -7.45
CA ILE A 138 -1.32 5.20 -6.03
C ILE A 138 -2.45 6.07 -5.44
N PRO A 139 -2.47 7.40 -5.58
CA PRO A 139 -3.58 8.25 -5.13
C PRO A 139 -4.97 7.77 -5.57
N GLU A 140 -5.17 7.59 -6.88
CA GLU A 140 -6.43 7.17 -7.50
C GLU A 140 -6.83 5.73 -7.11
N LEU A 141 -5.84 4.86 -6.96
CA LEU A 141 -6.01 3.46 -6.57
C LEU A 141 -6.43 3.31 -5.10
N LEU A 142 -5.79 4.06 -4.19
CA LEU A 142 -6.17 4.10 -2.77
C LEU A 142 -7.56 4.71 -2.62
N SER A 143 -7.85 5.77 -3.38
CA SER A 143 -9.19 6.37 -3.47
C SER A 143 -10.24 5.33 -3.90
N THR A 144 -10.03 4.66 -5.04
CA THR A 144 -10.92 3.60 -5.56
C THR A 144 -11.17 2.49 -4.53
N ILE A 145 -10.14 2.08 -3.78
CA ILE A 145 -10.24 1.05 -2.76
C ILE A 145 -11.08 1.51 -1.56
N ILE A 146 -10.89 2.75 -1.10
CA ILE A 146 -11.63 3.33 0.03
C ILE A 146 -13.09 3.55 -0.35
N GLU A 147 -13.39 4.12 -1.53
CA GLU A 147 -14.76 4.27 -2.02
C GLU A 147 -15.47 2.92 -2.13
N LYS A 148 -14.84 1.92 -2.75
CA LYS A 148 -15.41 0.57 -2.89
C LYS A 148 -15.70 -0.06 -1.53
N ALA A 149 -14.78 0.11 -0.57
CA ALA A 149 -14.95 -0.41 0.79
C ALA A 149 -16.13 0.24 1.54
N ILE A 150 -16.29 1.56 1.42
CA ILE A 150 -17.41 2.31 2.01
C ILE A 150 -18.74 1.90 1.35
N ASN A 151 -18.78 1.83 0.02
CA ASN A 151 -19.98 1.43 -0.73
C ASN A 151 -20.44 0.00 -0.41
N GLU A 152 -19.50 -0.92 -0.16
CA GLU A 152 -19.78 -2.29 0.29
C GLU A 152 -20.02 -2.42 1.81
N ASN A 153 -19.92 -1.31 2.57
CA ASN A 153 -20.19 -1.20 4.02
C ASN A 153 -19.21 -1.98 4.93
N TYR A 154 -17.95 -2.13 4.52
CA TYR A 154 -16.89 -2.68 5.39
C TYR A 154 -16.37 -1.65 6.39
N LYS A 155 -15.82 -2.13 7.51
CA LYS A 155 -15.39 -1.27 8.65
C LYS A 155 -13.88 -1.18 8.86
N SER A 156 -13.08 -1.94 8.14
CA SER A 156 -11.62 -1.84 8.25
C SER A 156 -10.88 -2.43 7.04
N ILE A 157 -9.79 -1.78 6.66
CA ILE A 157 -8.91 -2.18 5.56
C ILE A 157 -7.49 -2.26 6.11
N ALA A 158 -6.82 -3.40 5.96
CA ALA A 158 -5.38 -3.51 6.14
C ALA A 158 -4.69 -3.44 4.76
N PHE A 159 -3.64 -2.65 4.63
CA PHE A 159 -2.81 -2.57 3.42
C PHE A 159 -1.44 -3.19 3.65
N SER A 160 -1.00 -4.01 2.70
CA SER A 160 0.40 -4.42 2.61
C SER A 160 1.29 -3.22 2.26
N PRO A 161 2.62 -3.33 2.40
CA PRO A 161 3.54 -2.48 1.67
C PRO A 161 3.21 -2.56 0.17
N ILE A 162 3.26 -1.43 -0.55
CA ILE A 162 2.97 -1.34 -1.99
C ILE A 162 4.24 -0.79 -2.67
N GLY A 163 4.82 -1.54 -3.60
CA GLY A 163 5.98 -1.11 -4.40
C GLY A 163 7.35 -1.16 -3.68
N CYS A 164 7.37 -1.37 -2.36
CA CYS A 164 8.60 -1.43 -1.56
C CYS A 164 9.58 -2.54 -1.99
N ASP A 165 9.08 -3.60 -2.64
CA ASP A 165 9.79 -4.86 -2.87
C ASP A 165 11.05 -4.73 -3.74
N HIS A 166 10.99 -3.93 -4.82
CA HIS A 166 11.94 -4.06 -5.94
C HIS A 166 12.46 -2.74 -6.57
N TYR A 167 11.84 -1.59 -6.29
CA TYR A 167 12.13 -0.36 -7.05
C TYR A 167 12.94 0.69 -6.27
N GLY A 168 13.16 0.52 -4.96
CA GLY A 168 14.01 1.40 -4.15
C GLY A 168 13.40 2.75 -3.76
N TYR A 169 12.27 3.15 -4.36
CA TYR A 169 11.55 4.37 -4.01
C TYR A 169 11.08 4.34 -2.55
N ARG A 170 11.54 5.32 -1.78
CA ARG A 170 11.06 5.60 -0.41
C ARG A 170 9.92 6.61 -0.45
N ILE A 171 8.81 6.22 -1.08
CA ILE A 171 7.55 6.92 -0.91
C ILE A 171 7.14 6.72 0.55
N ASP A 172 6.91 7.80 1.31
CA ASP A 172 6.23 7.65 2.58
C ASP A 172 4.74 7.41 2.30
N ILE A 173 4.40 6.13 2.15
CA ILE A 173 3.06 5.66 1.80
C ILE A 173 2.04 6.16 2.84
N TYR A 174 2.46 6.36 4.10
CA TYR A 174 1.64 6.91 5.15
C TYR A 174 1.22 8.37 4.86
N ASP A 175 2.09 9.19 4.29
CA ASP A 175 1.77 10.58 3.91
C ASP A 175 0.85 10.67 2.69
N GLU A 176 0.94 9.72 1.75
CA GLU A 176 -0.02 9.67 0.64
C GLU A 176 -1.40 9.17 1.11
N PHE A 177 -1.44 8.20 2.02
CA PHE A 177 -2.68 7.87 2.75
C PHE A 177 -3.25 9.07 3.52
N TYR A 178 -2.38 9.92 4.09
CA TYR A 178 -2.80 11.14 4.78
C TYR A 178 -3.53 12.09 3.82
N LYS A 179 -2.94 12.40 2.66
CA LYS A 179 -3.55 13.25 1.63
C LYS A 179 -4.89 12.69 1.14
N GLN A 180 -4.96 11.41 0.76
CA GLN A 180 -6.18 10.83 0.20
C GLN A 180 -7.32 10.75 1.23
N LEU A 181 -7.04 10.45 2.50
CA LEU A 181 -8.07 10.49 3.54
C LEU A 181 -8.57 11.91 3.84
N ASN A 182 -7.75 12.94 3.62
CA ASN A 182 -8.15 14.34 3.79
C ASN A 182 -9.07 14.83 2.67
N SER A 183 -8.78 14.48 1.41
CA SER A 183 -9.56 14.93 0.25
C SER A 183 -11.00 14.39 0.26
N PHE A 184 -11.20 13.13 0.66
CA PHE A 184 -12.53 12.55 0.86
C PHE A 184 -13.41 13.35 1.83
N GLN A 185 -12.85 13.74 2.98
CA GLN A 185 -13.61 14.45 4.02
C GLN A 185 -14.01 15.87 3.61
N GLN A 186 -13.28 16.48 2.67
CA GLN A 186 -13.64 17.79 2.09
C GLN A 186 -14.80 17.66 1.09
N HIS A 187 -14.89 16.56 0.34
CA HIS A 187 -15.92 16.37 -0.69
C HIS A 187 -17.33 16.03 -0.15
N GLU A 188 -17.48 15.52 1.08
CA GLU A 188 -18.80 15.20 1.66
C GLU A 188 -19.66 16.42 2.05
N GLN A 189 -19.19 17.66 1.90
CA GLN A 189 -19.98 18.86 2.24
C GLN A 189 -21.19 19.14 1.32
N ASN A 190 -21.53 18.24 0.38
CA ASN A 190 -22.74 18.31 -0.45
C ASN A 190 -23.90 17.50 0.18
N PRO A 191 -24.92 18.14 0.77
CA PRO A 191 -25.89 17.44 1.61
C PRO A 191 -27.01 16.76 0.80
N ILE A 192 -26.84 15.48 0.43
CA ILE A 192 -27.93 14.48 0.30
C ILE A 192 -27.37 13.04 0.32
N LYS A 193 -27.68 12.33 1.42
CA LYS A 193 -27.51 10.90 1.78
C LYS A 193 -26.46 10.61 2.86
N LYS A 194 -26.91 9.97 3.95
CA LYS A 194 -26.14 9.37 5.06
C LYS A 194 -24.86 10.12 5.45
N SER A 195 -24.98 11.06 6.38
CA SER A 195 -23.83 11.73 7.03
C SER A 195 -22.87 10.75 7.71
N VAL A 196 -21.63 10.66 7.20
CA VAL A 196 -20.54 9.87 7.80
C VAL A 196 -19.76 10.78 8.78
N SER A 197 -20.27 10.93 10.00
CA SER A 197 -19.65 11.82 11.00
C SER A 197 -18.45 11.15 11.70
N ILE A 198 -17.22 11.54 11.33
CA ILE A 198 -15.98 10.98 11.87
C ILE A 198 -15.21 12.01 12.73
N THR A 199 -14.83 11.61 13.95
CA THR A 199 -13.97 12.35 14.91
C THR A 199 -12.94 11.34 15.50
N ILE A 200 -11.65 11.69 15.69
CA ILE A 200 -10.52 10.69 15.62
C ILE A 200 -9.53 10.67 16.83
N GLU A 201 -8.21 11.02 16.75
CA GLU A 201 -7.16 10.97 17.83
C GLU A 201 -5.71 10.47 17.39
N LYS A 202 -4.57 10.70 18.12
CA LYS A 202 -3.17 10.44 17.60
C LYS A 202 -2.03 9.92 18.51
N GLY A 203 -0.96 9.41 17.85
CA GLY A 203 0.45 9.35 18.33
C GLY A 203 1.54 9.24 17.21
N LYS A 204 2.74 9.86 17.32
CA LYS A 204 3.79 9.88 16.24
C LYS A 204 4.43 8.51 15.96
N ILE A 205 4.89 8.30 14.72
CA ILE A 205 5.76 7.19 14.30
C ILE A 205 6.97 7.78 13.57
N GLU A 206 8.15 7.20 13.79
CA GLU A 206 9.40 7.47 13.06
C GLU A 206 9.92 6.11 12.58
N ILE A 207 10.08 5.92 11.27
CA ILE A 207 10.67 4.70 10.73
C ILE A 207 12.18 4.95 10.60
N GLU A 208 12.98 4.34 11.47
CA GLU A 208 14.44 4.43 11.38
C GLU A 208 14.96 3.95 10.01
N GLN A 209 16.08 4.52 9.56
CA GLN A 209 16.70 4.32 8.25
C GLN A 209 17.27 2.89 8.05
N GLY A 210 16.39 1.87 7.98
CA GLY A 210 16.79 0.47 7.85
C GLY A 210 15.68 -0.43 7.30
N ASP A 211 15.81 -0.82 6.02
CA ASP A 211 15.04 -1.86 5.32
C ASP A 211 13.54 -1.94 5.67
N ILE A 212 12.72 -1.07 5.08
CA ILE A 212 11.24 -1.23 5.06
C ILE A 212 10.87 -2.64 4.54
N ILE A 213 11.68 -3.20 3.63
CA ILE A 213 11.55 -4.59 3.11
C ILE A 213 11.64 -5.68 4.20
N LYS A 214 12.29 -5.40 5.34
CA LYS A 214 12.37 -6.33 6.50
C LYS A 214 11.32 -6.05 7.57
N GLN A 215 10.74 -4.84 7.57
CA GLN A 215 9.70 -4.45 8.50
C GLN A 215 8.36 -4.75 7.83
N ASN A 216 7.67 -5.82 8.24
CA ASN A 216 6.34 -6.18 7.73
C ASN A 216 5.28 -5.19 8.23
N VAL A 217 5.36 -3.94 7.73
CA VAL A 217 4.51 -2.82 8.11
C VAL A 217 3.16 -2.96 7.42
N ILE A 218 2.10 -2.87 8.20
CA ILE A 218 0.71 -2.97 7.76
C ILE A 218 0.00 -1.70 8.19
N ILE A 219 -0.68 -1.05 7.24
CA ILE A 219 -1.48 0.16 7.51
C ILE A 219 -2.94 -0.27 7.63
N ILE A 220 -3.49 -0.26 8.85
CA ILE A 220 -4.90 -0.53 9.12
C ILE A 220 -5.67 0.78 9.19
N ILE A 221 -6.61 0.98 8.27
CA ILE A 221 -7.59 2.07 8.25
C ILE A 221 -8.92 1.54 8.81
N ASN A 222 -9.49 2.24 9.79
CA ASN A 222 -10.83 1.97 10.31
C ASN A 222 -11.85 2.90 9.64
N LEU A 223 -12.95 2.35 9.15
CA LEU A 223 -14.10 3.04 8.55
C LEU A 223 -15.28 2.96 9.54
N LYS A 224 -16.08 4.03 9.68
CA LYS A 224 -17.15 4.12 10.70
C LYS A 224 -18.54 3.80 10.14
#